data_AF-A0AAD3NI84-F1
#
_entry.id   AF-A0AAD3NI84-F1
#
_cell.length_a   1.000
_cell.length_b   1.000
_cell.length_c   1.000
_cell.angle_alpha   90.00
_cell.angle_beta   90.00
_cell.angle_gamma   90.00
#
_symmetry.space_group_name_H-M   'P 1'
#
loop_
_entity.id
_entity.type
_entity.pdbx_description
1 polymer ?
#
loop_
_entity_poly.entity_id
_entity_poly.type
_entity_poly.pdbx_seq_one_letter_code
_entity_poly.pdbx_strand_id
1 'polypeptide(L)'
;MESLFAKDQLYNQWPLASNVASLVHMISETYTEVSNKYPMDRVSSLGKLMTMDKEKSEIEQEHQKLGNSCQEAQEGILKLVLENKKEFEMKTDARMKRDVMKPRPFCPCPT
;
A
#
# COMPACT_ATOMS: atom_id res chain seq x y z
N MET A 1 -22.05 -4.20 -36.31
CA MET A 1 -22.37 -5.10 -35.17
C MET A 1 -21.13 -5.31 -34.29
N GLU A 2 -19.94 -5.50 -34.87
CA GLU A 2 -18.68 -5.70 -34.10
C GLU A 2 -18.29 -4.53 -33.18
N SER A 3 -18.53 -3.29 -33.58
CA SER A 3 -18.18 -2.11 -32.77
C SER A 3 -19.02 -1.95 -31.50
N LEU A 4 -20.23 -2.52 -31.46
CA LEU A 4 -21.14 -2.45 -30.30
C LEU A 4 -20.70 -3.45 -29.22
N PHE A 5 -20.35 -4.67 -29.63
CA PHE A 5 -19.88 -5.71 -28.72
C PHE A 5 -18.51 -5.35 -28.10
N ALA A 6 -17.58 -4.85 -28.91
CA ALA A 6 -16.27 -4.40 -28.44
C ALA A 6 -16.38 -3.24 -27.41
N LYS A 7 -17.33 -2.33 -27.62
CA LYS A 7 -17.57 -1.20 -26.73
C LYS A 7 -18.16 -1.65 -25.39
N ASP A 8 -19.11 -2.58 -25.42
CA ASP A 8 -19.70 -3.17 -24.20
C ASP A 8 -18.67 -4.00 -23.39
N GLN A 9 -17.80 -4.74 -24.09
CA GLN A 9 -16.70 -5.47 -23.46
C GLN A 9 -15.71 -4.52 -22.76
N LEU A 10 -15.34 -3.41 -23.42
CA LEU A 10 -14.49 -2.37 -22.83
C LEU A 10 -15.13 -1.71 -21.59
N TYR A 11 -16.44 -1.41 -21.63
CA TYR A 11 -17.16 -0.84 -20.49
C TYR A 11 -17.18 -1.77 -19.27
N ASN A 12 -17.24 -3.09 -19.50
CA ASN A 12 -17.22 -4.07 -18.41
C ASN A 12 -15.80 -4.32 -17.84
N GLN A 13 -14.76 -4.16 -18.66
CA GLN A 13 -13.37 -4.41 -18.24
C GLN A 13 -12.72 -3.20 -17.53
N TRP A 14 -13.12 -1.98 -17.89
CA TRP A 14 -12.51 -0.75 -17.36
C TRP A 14 -12.57 -0.61 -15.83
N PRO A 15 -13.71 -0.88 -15.15
CA PRO A 15 -13.77 -0.78 -13.68
C PRO A 15 -12.85 -1.78 -12.97
N LEU A 16 -12.71 -2.99 -13.52
CA LEU A 16 -11.82 -4.02 -12.99
C LEU A 16 -10.35 -3.59 -13.10
N ALA A 17 -9.95 -3.14 -14.30
CA ALA A 17 -8.58 -2.66 -14.54
C ALA A 17 -8.23 -1.45 -13.66
N SER A 18 -9.16 -0.50 -13.49
CA SER A 18 -8.99 0.67 -12.64
C SER A 18 -8.80 0.30 -11.16
N ASN A 19 -9.55 -0.69 -10.67
CA ASN A 19 -9.42 -1.16 -9.29
C ASN A 19 -8.09 -1.91 -9.07
N VAL A 20 -7.66 -2.75 -10.01
CA VAL A 20 -6.37 -3.44 -9.95
C VAL A 20 -5.21 -2.42 -9.97
N ALA A 21 -5.24 -1.44 -10.87
CA ALA A 21 -4.22 -0.39 -10.92
C ALA A 21 -4.13 0.40 -9.61
N SER A 22 -5.28 0.74 -9.03
CA SER A 22 -5.35 1.45 -7.74
C SER A 22 -4.78 0.61 -6.59
N LEU A 23 -5.04 -0.71 -6.60
CA LEU A 23 -4.53 -1.64 -5.58
C LEU A 23 -3.01 -1.77 -5.67
N VAL A 24 -2.47 -1.99 -6.88
CA VAL A 24 -1.02 -2.08 -7.13
C VAL A 24 -0.33 -0.79 -6.69
N HIS A 25 -0.89 0.36 -7.03
CA HIS A 25 -0.36 1.65 -6.61
C HIS A 25 -0.28 1.78 -5.08
N MET A 26 -1.36 1.44 -4.35
CA MET A 26 -1.37 1.49 -2.89
C MET A 26 -0.32 0.57 -2.26
N ILE A 27 -0.16 -0.65 -2.77
CA ILE A 27 0.85 -1.59 -2.28
C ILE A 27 2.26 -1.05 -2.53
N SER A 28 2.51 -0.52 -3.73
CA SER A 28 3.82 0.05 -4.09
C SER A 28 4.17 1.27 -3.23
N GLU A 29 3.22 2.19 -3.02
CA GLU A 29 3.40 3.38 -2.19
C GLU A 29 3.69 2.99 -0.74
N THR A 30 2.89 2.09 -0.17
CA THR A 30 3.08 1.52 1.17
C THR A 30 4.47 0.89 1.30
N TYR A 31 4.91 0.10 0.32
CA TYR A 31 6.25 -0.49 0.31
C TYR A 31 7.35 0.57 0.31
N THR A 32 7.27 1.57 -0.57
CA THR A 32 8.28 2.64 -0.63
C THR A 32 8.35 3.43 0.67
N GLU A 33 7.22 3.74 1.30
CA GLU A 33 7.20 4.43 2.58
C GLU A 33 7.82 3.59 3.69
N VAL A 34 7.48 2.31 3.75
CA VAL A 34 8.08 1.39 4.73
C VAL A 34 9.58 1.29 4.51
N SER A 35 10.02 1.08 3.26
CA SER A 35 11.43 0.93 2.90
C SER A 35 12.25 2.18 3.22
N ASN A 36 11.67 3.37 3.09
CA ASN A 36 12.36 4.62 3.35
C ASN A 36 12.45 4.93 4.85
N LYS A 37 11.40 4.63 5.63
CA LYS A 37 11.28 5.14 7.02
C LYS A 37 11.91 4.25 8.08
N TYR A 38 12.00 2.94 7.87
CA TYR A 38 12.17 2.00 8.98
C TYR A 38 13.43 1.10 8.96
N PRO A 39 13.91 0.58 7.82
CA PRO A 39 15.04 -0.36 7.79
C PRO A 39 16.40 0.27 8.10
N MET A 40 16.64 1.51 7.63
CA MET A 40 17.98 2.08 7.60
C MET A 40 18.57 2.33 9.00
N ASP A 41 17.77 2.84 9.93
CA ASP A 41 18.21 3.08 11.31
C ASP A 41 18.59 1.79 12.03
N ARG A 42 17.87 0.70 11.74
CA ARG A 42 18.18 -0.64 12.26
C ARG A 42 19.45 -1.22 11.67
N VAL A 43 19.60 -1.15 10.35
CA VAL A 43 20.80 -1.63 9.66
C VAL A 43 22.02 -0.90 10.22
N SER A 44 21.92 0.41 10.42
CA SER A 44 22.96 1.22 11.04
C SER A 44 23.24 0.80 12.49
N SER A 45 22.20 0.60 13.31
CA SER A 45 22.36 0.22 14.73
C SER A 45 22.97 -1.18 14.88
N LEU A 46 22.56 -2.14 14.04
CA LEU A 46 23.13 -3.47 13.99
C LEU A 46 24.60 -3.42 13.53
N GLY A 47 24.91 -2.64 12.50
CA GLY A 47 26.28 -2.44 12.03
C GLY A 47 27.19 -1.90 13.14
N LYS A 48 26.69 -0.93 13.92
CA LYS A 48 27.41 -0.42 15.10
C LYS A 48 27.69 -1.54 16.11
N LEU A 49 26.67 -2.28 16.52
CA LEU A 49 26.79 -3.44 17.42
C LEU A 49 27.82 -4.47 16.96
N MET A 50 27.85 -4.79 15.65
CA MET A 50 28.79 -5.76 15.09
C MET A 50 30.26 -5.31 15.14
N THR A 51 30.51 -4.00 15.28
CA THR A 51 31.85 -3.42 15.36
C THR A 51 32.33 -3.13 16.79
N MET A 52 31.48 -3.33 17.80
CA MET A 52 31.82 -3.04 19.19
C MET A 52 32.65 -4.17 19.84
N ASP A 53 33.64 -3.80 20.64
CA ASP A 53 34.39 -4.74 21.47
C ASP A 53 33.52 -5.33 22.57
N LYS A 54 33.52 -6.67 22.68
CA LYS A 54 32.65 -7.48 23.56
C LYS A 54 32.79 -7.16 25.06
N GLU A 55 33.86 -6.48 25.46
CA GLU A 55 34.14 -6.14 26.85
C GLU A 55 33.58 -4.77 27.27
N LYS A 56 32.99 -4.00 26.34
CA LYS A 56 32.38 -2.70 26.64
C LYS A 56 30.98 -2.84 27.23
N SER A 57 30.75 -2.16 28.36
CA SER A 57 29.43 -2.07 29.03
C SER A 57 28.34 -1.39 28.17
N GLU A 58 28.71 -0.74 27.07
CA GLU A 58 27.79 -0.02 26.17
C GLU A 58 27.02 -0.96 25.22
N ILE A 59 27.46 -2.22 25.08
CA ILE A 59 26.82 -3.22 24.20
C ILE A 59 25.38 -3.49 24.62
N GLU A 60 25.12 -3.61 25.92
CA GLU A 60 23.77 -3.87 26.43
C GLU A 60 22.81 -2.71 26.11
N GLN A 61 23.29 -1.47 26.23
CA GLN A 61 22.51 -0.28 25.90
C GLN A 61 22.18 -0.22 24.40
N GLU A 62 23.15 -0.53 23.53
CA GLU A 62 22.93 -0.55 22.09
C GLU A 62 22.01 -1.70 21.67
N HIS A 63 22.10 -2.87 22.32
CA HIS A 63 21.16 -3.98 22.14
C HIS A 63 19.73 -3.59 22.50
N GLN A 64 19.54 -2.94 23.66
CA GLN A 64 18.22 -2.47 24.08
C GLN A 64 17.66 -1.42 23.12
N LYS A 65 18.50 -0.48 22.67
CA LYS A 65 18.13 0.54 21.68
C LYS A 65 17.72 -0.09 20.35
N LEU A 66 18.46 -1.10 19.87
CA LEU A 66 18.10 -1.84 18.68
C LEU A 66 16.73 -2.52 18.86
N GLY A 67 16.49 -3.18 19.99
CA GLY A 67 15.21 -3.81 20.33
C GLY A 67 14.03 -2.82 20.30
N ASN A 68 14.17 -1.68 20.97
CA ASN A 68 13.14 -0.63 20.99
C ASN A 68 12.88 -0.08 19.59
N SER A 69 13.93 0.17 18.80
CA SER A 69 13.79 0.67 17.42
C SER A 69 13.07 -0.34 16.51
N CYS A 70 13.28 -1.64 16.72
CA CYS A 70 12.54 -2.70 16.02
C CYS A 70 11.05 -2.65 16.36
N GLN A 71 10.72 -2.52 17.65
CA GLN A 71 9.32 -2.45 18.10
C GLN A 71 8.62 -1.21 17.54
N GLU A 72 9.23 -0.02 17.68
CA GLU A 72 8.64 1.24 17.22
C GLU A 72 8.30 1.20 15.72
N ALA A 73 9.17 0.59 14.91
CA ALA A 73 8.85 0.48 13.51
C ALA A 73 7.85 -0.63 13.19
N GLN A 74 7.81 -1.72 13.95
CA GLN A 74 6.75 -2.70 13.75
C GLN A 74 5.38 -2.06 13.98
N GLU A 75 5.26 -1.27 15.05
CA GLU A 75 4.06 -0.49 15.36
C GLU A 75 3.79 0.57 14.27
N GLY A 76 4.82 1.29 13.83
CA GLY A 76 4.72 2.28 12.76
C GLY A 76 4.27 1.70 11.42
N ILE A 77 4.86 0.57 11.00
CA ILE A 77 4.49 -0.15 9.79
C ILE A 77 3.04 -0.63 9.88
N LEU A 78 2.64 -1.23 11.01
CA LEU A 78 1.28 -1.69 11.21
C LEU A 78 0.28 -0.55 11.09
N LYS A 79 0.55 0.59 11.76
CA LYS A 79 -0.29 1.78 11.69
C LYS A 79 -0.41 2.29 10.26
N LEU A 80 0.71 2.44 9.55
CA LEU A 80 0.76 2.91 8.17
C LEU A 80 -0.07 2.01 7.23
N VAL A 81 0.10 0.69 7.33
CA VAL A 81 -0.65 -0.27 6.50
C VAL A 81 -2.15 -0.18 6.76
N LEU A 82 -2.56 -0.04 8.02
CA LEU A 82 -3.98 0.10 8.38
C LEU A 82 -4.58 1.42 7.87
N GLU A 83 -3.83 2.51 7.95
CA GLU A 83 -4.24 3.83 7.41
C GLU A 83 -4.40 3.78 5.89
N ASN A 84 -3.39 3.26 5.17
CA ASN A 84 -3.42 3.13 3.71
C ASN A 84 -4.55 2.20 3.23
N LYS A 85 -4.78 1.10 3.95
CA LYS A 85 -5.91 0.20 3.68
C LYS A 85 -7.25 0.94 3.82
N LYS A 86 -7.46 1.64 4.93
CA LYS A 86 -8.70 2.38 5.18
C LYS A 86 -8.94 3.43 4.09
N GLU A 87 -7.90 4.17 3.71
CA GLU A 87 -8.00 5.16 2.64
C GLU A 87 -8.32 4.52 1.29
N PHE A 88 -7.70 3.38 0.98
CA PHE A 88 -8.01 2.62 -0.23
C PHE A 88 -9.45 2.14 -0.27
N GLU A 89 -9.98 1.58 0.83
CA GLU A 89 -11.37 1.15 0.95
C GLU A 89 -12.33 2.33 0.74
N MET A 90 -12.10 3.46 1.40
CA MET A 90 -12.89 4.68 1.23
C MET A 90 -12.89 5.18 -0.22
N LYS A 91 -11.71 5.23 -0.86
CA LYS A 91 -11.57 5.65 -2.27
C LYS A 91 -12.27 4.66 -3.21
N THR A 92 -12.20 3.36 -2.92
CA THR A 92 -12.83 2.31 -3.73
C THR A 92 -14.34 2.37 -3.64
N ASP A 93 -14.90 2.51 -2.43
CA ASP A 93 -16.33 2.71 -2.22
C ASP A 93 -16.86 3.96 -2.93
N ALA A 94 -16.10 5.06 -2.89
CA ALA A 94 -16.45 6.29 -3.58
C ALA A 94 -16.43 6.14 -5.11
N ARG A 95 -15.54 5.30 -5.67
CA ARG A 95 -15.55 4.97 -7.10
C ARG A 95 -16.75 4.09 -7.45
N MET A 96 -16.96 3.01 -6.69
CA MET A 96 -18.10 2.09 -6.86
C MET A 96 -19.44 2.84 -6.86
N LYS A 97 -19.65 3.74 -5.89
CA LYS A 97 -20.87 4.56 -5.81
C LYS A 97 -21.03 5.50 -7.01
N ARG A 98 -19.94 6.10 -7.52
CA ARG A 98 -19.98 6.95 -8.72
C ARG A 98 -20.32 6.16 -9.98
N ASP A 99 -19.74 4.98 -10.13
CA ASP A 99 -19.92 4.15 -11.32
C ASP A 99 -21.31 3.49 -11.35
N VAL A 100 -21.90 3.16 -10.19
CA VAL A 100 -23.27 2.64 -10.06
C VAL A 100 -24.33 3.75 -10.23
N MET A 101 -24.03 5.00 -9.84
CA MET A 101 -24.95 6.14 -9.93
C MET A 101 -24.99 6.76 -11.34
N LYS A 102 -24.01 6.49 -12.21
CA LYS A 102 -24.08 6.94 -13.60
C LYS A 102 -25.07 6.06 -14.36
N PRO A 103 -26.14 6.62 -14.96
CA PRO A 103 -27.02 5.84 -15.81
C PRO A 103 -26.17 5.21 -16.90
N ARG A 104 -26.23 3.87 -17.02
CA ARG A 104 -25.75 3.17 -18.22
C ARG A 104 -26.34 3.93 -19.42
N PRO A 105 -25.55 4.26 -20.45
CA PRO A 105 -26.14 4.74 -21.69
C PRO A 105 -27.08 3.64 -22.17
N PHE A 106 -28.38 3.82 -21.91
CA PHE A 106 -29.44 2.96 -22.41
C PHE A 106 -29.35 3.07 -23.93
N CYS A 107 -28.84 2.03 -24.59
CA CYS A 107 -28.95 1.94 -26.03
C CYS A 107 -30.42 1.62 -26.34
N PRO A 108 -31.17 2.49 -27.03
CA PRO A 108 -32.52 2.13 -27.47
C PRO A 108 -32.41 1.00 -28.49
N CYS A 109 -33.29 0.00 -28.40
CA CYS A 109 -33.37 -1.08 -29.38
C CYS A 109 -33.65 -0.49 -30.78
N PRO A 110 -32.95 -0.96 -31.83
CA PRO A 110 -33.31 -0.60 -33.19
C PRO A 110 -34.68 -1.19 -33.50
N THR A 111 -35.60 -0.36 -34.00
CA THR A 111 -36.91 -0.74 -34.54
C THR A 111 -36.77 -1.36 -35.91
#